data_AF-A0A068FI81-F1
#
_entry.id   AF-A0A068FI81-F1
#
_cell.length_a   1.000
_cell.length_b   1.000
_cell.length_c   1.000
_cell.angle_alpha   90.00
_cell.angle_beta   90.00
_cell.angle_gamma   90.00
#
_symmetry.space_group_name_H-M   'P 1'
#
loop_
_entity.id
_entity.type
_entity.pdbx_description
1 polymer ?
#
loop_
_entity_poly.entity_id
_entity_poly.type
_entity_poly.pdbx_seq_one_letter_code
_entity_poly.pdbx_strand_id
1 'polypeptide(L)'
;AARYAMIRELRLDYPVVLLRHMLSISASGYYSWVDRPLSQRAREELRLELEIRAAHRRTRQVYGAEKLQYDLAEHGIRVGVCRIKRIRQKLGIRCKQKRKFKATTDSRHKLPVADNILGQQFTVTAPNKVWTSDITYVPTDEGWLYVAGHKDLFNGDIVGYAMGDR
;
A
#
# COMPACT_ATOMS: atom_id res chain seq x y z
N ALA A 1 7.35 31.68 -1.91
CA ALA A 1 6.05 31.05 -1.59
C ALA A 1 5.68 31.21 -0.12
N ALA A 2 6.52 30.79 0.82
CA ALA A 2 6.23 30.85 2.26
C ALA A 2 5.85 32.25 2.77
N ARG A 3 6.59 33.31 2.40
CA ARG A 3 6.28 34.69 2.80
C ARG A 3 4.90 35.17 2.32
N TYR A 4 4.48 34.80 1.10
CA TYR A 4 3.15 35.14 0.58
C TYR A 4 2.03 34.39 1.31
N ALA A 5 2.26 33.10 1.63
CA ALA A 5 1.32 32.30 2.40
C ALA A 5 1.12 32.86 3.81
N MET A 6 2.20 33.30 4.46
CA MET A 6 2.16 33.95 5.78
C MET A 6 1.31 35.23 5.78
N ILE A 7 1.47 36.09 4.77
CA ILE A 7 0.60 37.28 4.63
C ILE A 7 -0.86 36.85 4.48
N ARG A 8 -1.15 35.81 3.69
CA ARG A 8 -2.52 35.34 3.45
C ARG A 8 -3.19 34.80 4.71
N GLU A 9 -2.43 34.20 5.63
CA GLU A 9 -2.94 33.71 6.92
C GLU A 9 -3.15 34.88 7.90
N LEU A 10 -2.16 35.76 8.06
CA LEU A 10 -2.19 36.87 9.01
C LEU A 10 -3.04 38.07 8.59
N ARG A 11 -3.54 38.10 7.34
CA ARG A 11 -4.37 39.20 6.83
C ARG A 11 -5.69 39.41 7.58
N LEU A 12 -6.12 38.41 8.35
CA LEU A 12 -7.33 38.48 9.17
C LEU A 12 -7.09 39.31 10.44
N ASP A 13 -5.85 39.29 10.95
CA ASP A 13 -5.47 39.94 12.21
C ASP A 13 -4.73 41.27 11.96
N TYR A 14 -4.06 41.42 10.81
CA TYR A 14 -3.23 42.58 10.49
C TYR A 14 -3.46 43.12 9.07
N PRO A 15 -3.33 44.45 8.86
CA PRO A 15 -3.40 45.04 7.53
C PRO A 15 -2.34 44.47 6.58
N VAL A 16 -2.77 44.04 5.39
CA VAL A 16 -1.87 43.50 4.34
C VAL A 16 -0.74 44.46 3.97
N VAL A 17 -1.00 45.77 4.01
CA VAL A 17 0.02 46.80 3.74
C VAL A 17 1.18 46.67 4.72
N LEU A 18 0.89 46.59 6.02
CA LEU A 18 1.88 46.46 7.09
C LEU A 18 2.68 45.15 6.93
N LEU A 19 1.99 44.03 6.71
CA LEU A 19 2.64 42.72 6.54
C LEU A 19 3.58 42.67 5.33
N ARG A 20 3.21 43.28 4.20
CA ARG A 20 4.08 43.38 3.02
C ARG A 20 5.32 44.21 3.29
N HIS A 21 5.19 45.32 4.01
CA HIS A 21 6.34 46.15 4.38
C HIS A 21 7.29 45.40 5.33
N MET A 22 6.75 44.72 6.34
CA MET A 22 7.55 43.91 7.27
C MET A 22 8.29 42.75 6.57
N LEU A 23 7.68 42.15 5.56
CA LEU A 23 8.26 41.01 4.83
C LEU A 23 8.98 41.40 3.53
N SER A 24 9.13 42.70 3.27
CA SER A 24 9.76 43.27 2.06
C SER A 24 9.21 42.68 0.75
N ILE A 25 7.88 42.62 0.66
CA ILE A 25 7.15 42.08 -0.50
C ILE A 25 6.54 43.21 -1.32
N SER A 26 6.70 43.16 -2.65
CA SER A 26 6.02 44.09 -3.55
C SER A 26 4.51 43.85 -3.61
N ALA A 27 3.76 44.94 -3.80
CA ALA A 27 2.31 44.91 -3.97
C ALA A 27 1.88 43.99 -5.13
N SER A 28 2.46 44.22 -6.31
CA SER A 28 2.17 43.47 -7.53
C SER A 28 2.52 42.00 -7.41
N GLY A 29 3.63 41.66 -6.75
CA GLY A 29 4.04 40.27 -6.54
C GLY A 29 3.10 39.51 -5.60
N TYR A 30 2.59 40.17 -4.55
CA TYR A 30 1.60 39.56 -3.65
C TYR A 30 0.28 39.30 -4.38
N TYR A 31 -0.31 40.31 -5.03
CA TYR A 31 -1.59 40.12 -5.71
C TYR A 31 -1.50 39.18 -6.91
N SER A 32 -0.41 39.25 -7.69
CA SER A 32 -0.15 38.27 -8.76
C SER A 32 -0.05 36.84 -8.22
N TRP A 33 0.50 36.65 -7.03
CA TRP A 33 0.54 35.33 -6.39
C TRP A 33 -0.83 34.89 -5.85
N VAL A 34 -1.60 35.81 -5.28
CA VAL A 34 -2.96 35.55 -4.76
C VAL A 34 -3.90 35.12 -5.89
N ASP A 35 -3.87 35.84 -7.02
CA ASP A 35 -4.75 35.60 -8.15
C ASP A 35 -4.22 34.52 -9.09
N ARG A 36 -3.04 33.95 -8.79
CA ARG A 36 -2.40 32.96 -9.67
C ARG A 36 -3.27 31.71 -9.75
N PRO A 37 -3.79 31.34 -10.93
CA PRO A 37 -4.55 30.12 -11.07
C PRO A 37 -3.64 28.91 -10.78
N LEU A 38 -4.25 27.82 -10.31
CA LEU A 38 -3.55 26.54 -10.20
C LEU A 38 -2.92 26.18 -11.54
N SER A 39 -1.64 25.82 -11.51
CA SER A 39 -0.94 25.31 -12.69
C SER A 39 -1.63 24.05 -13.20
N GLN A 40 -1.48 23.76 -14.50
CA GLN A 40 -2.04 22.55 -15.11
C GLN A 40 -1.66 21.29 -14.32
N ARG A 41 -0.40 21.18 -13.92
CA ARG A 41 0.12 20.09 -13.09
C ARG A 41 -0.59 19.98 -11.73
N ALA A 42 -0.88 21.11 -11.08
CA ALA A 42 -1.60 21.12 -9.81
C ALA A 42 -3.07 20.69 -9.97
N ARG A 43 -3.72 21.09 -11.06
CA ARG A 43 -5.08 20.65 -11.40
C ARG A 43 -5.13 19.15 -11.68
N GLU A 44 -4.18 18.63 -12.45
CA GLU A 44 -4.05 17.19 -12.72
C GLU A 44 -3.77 16.39 -11.44
N GLU A 45 -2.93 16.90 -10.55
CA GLU A 45 -2.66 16.25 -9.27
C GLU A 45 -3.93 16.20 -8.40
N LEU A 46 -4.71 17.28 -8.34
CA LEU A 46 -5.99 17.30 -7.62
C LEU A 46 -6.99 16.29 -8.22
N ARG A 47 -7.08 16.22 -9.55
CA ARG A 47 -7.92 15.23 -10.23
C ARG A 47 -7.49 13.81 -9.86
N LEU A 48 -6.19 13.53 -9.91
CA LEU A 48 -5.66 12.22 -9.59
C LEU A 48 -5.83 11.84 -8.10
N GLU A 49 -5.78 12.82 -7.19
CA GLU A 49 -6.09 12.59 -5.77
C GLU A 49 -7.53 12.12 -5.56
N LEU A 50 -8.49 12.72 -6.28
CA LEU A 50 -9.89 12.31 -6.23
C LEU A 50 -10.08 10.89 -6.75
N GLU A 51 -9.46 10.57 -7.89
CA GLU A 51 -9.51 9.24 -8.50
C GLU A 51 -8.90 8.16 -7.59
N ILE A 52 -7.74 8.45 -6.98
CA ILE A 52 -7.11 7.54 -6.02
C ILE A 52 -8.00 7.29 -4.80
N ARG A 53 -8.70 8.32 -4.30
CA ARG A 53 -9.67 8.16 -3.19
C ARG A 53 -10.87 7.31 -3.61
N ALA A 54 -11.40 7.55 -4.81
CA ALA A 54 -12.52 6.77 -5.36
C ALA A 54 -12.14 5.30 -5.53
N ALA A 55 -11.01 5.03 -6.19
CA ALA A 55 -10.44 3.70 -6.37
C ALA A 55 -10.19 2.99 -5.03
N HIS A 56 -9.64 3.72 -4.04
CA HIS A 56 -9.41 3.15 -2.70
C HIS A 56 -10.71 2.74 -2.00
N ARG A 57 -11.80 3.51 -2.15
CA ARG A 57 -13.11 3.15 -1.59
C ARG A 57 -13.75 1.99 -2.34
N ARG A 58 -13.75 2.03 -3.68
CA ARG A 58 -14.27 0.96 -4.55
C ARG A 58 -13.63 -0.40 -4.25
N THR A 59 -12.32 -0.40 -4.02
CA THR A 59 -11.54 -1.62 -3.71
C THR A 59 -11.61 -2.05 -2.23
N ARG A 60 -12.59 -1.52 -1.47
CA ARG A 60 -12.79 -1.79 -0.03
C ARG A 60 -11.52 -1.56 0.80
N GLN A 61 -10.68 -0.63 0.36
CA GLN A 61 -9.43 -0.25 0.99
C GLN A 61 -8.36 -1.35 1.01
N VAL A 62 -8.51 -2.42 0.22
CA VAL A 62 -7.58 -3.57 0.25
C VAL A 62 -6.35 -3.32 -0.63
N TYR A 63 -6.51 -2.57 -1.72
CA TYR A 63 -5.49 -2.50 -2.77
C TYR A 63 -4.29 -1.63 -2.38
N GLY A 64 -3.10 -2.21 -2.59
CA GLY A 64 -1.81 -1.52 -2.56
C GLY A 64 -1.58 -0.69 -3.82
N ALA A 65 -0.44 0.02 -3.90
CA ALA A 65 -0.19 0.95 -5.00
C ALA A 65 -0.12 0.28 -6.38
N GLU A 66 0.45 -0.93 -6.48
CA GLU A 66 0.47 -1.69 -7.74
C GLU A 66 -0.94 -2.12 -8.15
N LYS A 67 -1.71 -2.75 -7.25
CA LYS A 67 -3.10 -3.15 -7.55
C LYS A 67 -4.00 -1.97 -7.90
N LEU A 68 -3.79 -0.82 -7.25
CA LEU A 68 -4.50 0.41 -7.54
C LEU A 68 -4.13 0.97 -8.91
N GLN A 69 -2.91 0.74 -9.40
CA GLN A 69 -2.52 1.15 -10.75
C GLN A 69 -3.34 0.40 -11.80
N TYR A 70 -3.55 -0.91 -11.62
CA TYR A 70 -4.38 -1.71 -12.52
C TYR A 70 -5.85 -1.25 -12.49
N ASP A 71 -6.43 -1.06 -11.29
CA ASP A 71 -7.80 -0.53 -11.15
C ASP A 71 -7.96 0.85 -11.80
N LEU A 72 -6.98 1.74 -11.64
CA LEU A 72 -6.98 3.05 -12.31
C LEU A 72 -6.87 2.91 -13.84
N ALA A 73 -6.04 1.99 -14.33
CA ALA A 73 -5.89 1.75 -15.76
C ALA A 73 -7.18 1.20 -16.40
N GLU A 74 -7.91 0.33 -15.71
CA GLU A 74 -9.24 -0.15 -16.13
C GLU A 74 -10.27 0.99 -16.25
N HIS A 75 -10.10 2.05 -15.46
CA HIS A 75 -10.93 3.25 -15.51
C HIS A 75 -10.33 4.37 -16.40
N GLY A 76 -9.39 4.02 -17.29
CA GLY A 76 -8.83 4.94 -18.29
C GLY A 76 -7.76 5.89 -17.74
N ILE A 77 -7.28 5.70 -16.52
CA ILE A 77 -6.31 6.59 -15.86
C ILE A 77 -4.94 5.92 -15.83
N ARG A 78 -4.07 6.33 -16.75
CA ARG A 78 -2.68 5.82 -16.83
C ARG A 78 -1.74 6.64 -15.97
N VAL A 79 -1.26 6.06 -14.88
CA VAL A 79 -0.34 6.72 -13.93
C VAL A 79 0.73 5.75 -13.45
N GLY A 80 1.96 6.24 -13.28
CA GLY A 80 3.06 5.44 -12.72
C GLY A 80 2.92 5.17 -11.22
N VAL A 81 3.34 3.98 -10.79
CA VAL A 81 3.25 3.52 -9.38
C VAL A 81 3.88 4.50 -8.40
N CYS A 82 5.03 5.10 -8.72
CA CYS A 82 5.70 6.06 -7.82
C CYS A 82 4.83 7.30 -7.54
N ARG A 83 4.11 7.80 -8.55
CA ARG A 83 3.18 8.94 -8.39
C ARG A 83 2.00 8.55 -7.50
N ILE A 84 1.47 7.34 -7.67
CA ILE A 84 0.42 6.77 -6.80
C ILE A 84 0.93 6.65 -5.36
N LYS A 85 2.12 6.10 -5.14
CA LYS A 85 2.74 5.97 -3.80
C LYS A 85 2.86 7.33 -3.12
N ARG A 86 3.39 8.35 -3.81
CA ARG A 86 3.51 9.72 -3.30
C ARG A 86 2.17 10.32 -2.90
N ILE A 87 1.16 10.19 -3.76
CA ILE A 87 -0.18 10.73 -3.48
C ILE A 87 -0.85 9.99 -2.33
N ARG A 88 -0.76 8.65 -2.28
CA ARG A 88 -1.29 7.87 -1.15
C ARG A 88 -0.67 8.30 0.17
N GLN A 89 0.64 8.55 0.20
CA GLN A 89 1.32 9.06 1.39
C GLN A 89 0.82 10.45 1.78
N LYS A 90 0.70 11.37 0.82
CA LYS A 90 0.15 12.72 1.02
C LYS A 90 -1.27 12.69 1.60
N LEU A 91 -2.10 11.76 1.14
CA LEU A 91 -3.50 11.62 1.56
C LEU A 91 -3.69 10.76 2.82
N GLY A 92 -2.62 10.17 3.39
CA GLY A 92 -2.72 9.26 4.53
C GLY A 92 -3.41 7.93 4.23
N ILE A 93 -3.50 7.53 2.96
CA ILE A 93 -4.21 6.31 2.54
C ILE A 93 -3.36 5.08 2.81
N ARG A 94 -3.88 4.13 3.59
CA ARG A 94 -3.26 2.82 3.86
C ARG A 94 -4.21 1.68 3.55
N CYS A 95 -3.64 0.52 3.21
CA CYS A 95 -4.45 -0.67 2.98
C CYS A 95 -5.04 -1.17 4.31
N LYS A 96 -6.32 -1.53 4.30
CA LYS A 96 -6.94 -2.25 5.40
C LYS A 96 -6.35 -3.66 5.45
N GLN A 97 -5.60 -3.95 6.49
CA GLN A 97 -5.12 -5.30 6.77
C GLN A 97 -6.25 -6.08 7.47
N LYS A 98 -6.56 -7.30 7.00
CA LYS A 98 -7.41 -8.21 7.80
C LYS A 98 -6.64 -8.54 9.08
N ARG A 99 -7.33 -8.44 10.23
CA ARG A 99 -6.82 -8.91 11.51
C ARG A 99 -6.46 -10.40 11.35
N LYS A 100 -5.23 -10.79 11.72
CA LYS A 100 -4.81 -12.20 11.70
C LYS A 100 -5.85 -13.02 12.49
N PHE A 101 -6.43 -14.03 11.85
CA PHE A 101 -7.27 -15.01 12.55
C PHE A 101 -6.38 -15.69 13.59
N LYS A 102 -6.81 -15.69 14.86
CA LYS A 102 -6.01 -16.20 15.97
C LYS A 102 -6.22 -17.72 16.08
N ALA A 103 -5.19 -18.46 15.66
CA ALA A 103 -4.85 -19.85 15.96
C ALA A 103 -5.89 -20.94 15.69
N THR A 104 -5.67 -21.72 14.61
CA THR A 104 -6.25 -23.06 14.40
C THR A 104 -5.61 -24.12 15.30
N THR A 105 -4.42 -23.84 15.83
CA THR A 105 -3.58 -24.79 16.57
C THR A 105 -3.34 -24.31 18.00
N ASP A 106 -3.70 -25.12 18.99
CA ASP A 106 -3.34 -24.84 20.38
C ASP A 106 -1.90 -25.24 20.65
N SER A 107 -0.98 -24.28 20.51
CA SER A 107 0.44 -24.49 20.83
C SER A 107 0.73 -24.69 22.33
N ARG A 108 -0.29 -24.65 23.21
CA ARG A 108 -0.16 -24.91 24.66
C ARG A 108 -0.68 -26.31 25.04
N HIS A 109 -0.70 -27.24 24.10
CA HIS A 109 -1.05 -28.63 24.38
C HIS A 109 0.02 -29.35 25.21
N LYS A 110 -0.37 -30.43 25.88
CA LYS A 110 0.55 -31.29 26.66
C LYS A 110 1.11 -32.47 25.85
N LEU A 111 0.79 -32.56 24.56
CA LEU A 111 1.33 -33.60 23.67
C LEU A 111 2.83 -33.37 23.41
N PRO A 112 3.60 -34.43 23.13
CA PRO A 112 5.00 -34.31 22.73
C PRO A 112 5.15 -33.38 21.53
N VAL A 113 6.06 -32.41 21.62
CA VAL A 113 6.43 -31.51 20.53
C VAL A 113 7.76 -32.00 19.99
N ALA A 114 7.83 -32.26 18.68
CA ALA A 114 9.09 -32.57 18.03
C ALA A 114 10.01 -31.34 18.07
N ASP A 115 11.30 -31.57 18.31
CA ASP A 115 12.28 -30.49 18.34
C ASP A 115 12.29 -29.73 17.01
N ASN A 116 12.28 -28.39 17.09
CA ASN A 116 12.39 -27.55 15.91
C ASN A 116 13.85 -27.47 15.46
N ILE A 117 14.30 -28.49 14.73
CA ILE A 117 15.68 -28.61 14.22
C ILE A 117 16.02 -27.44 13.26
N LEU A 118 15.02 -26.91 12.55
CA LEU A 118 15.22 -25.82 11.59
C LEU A 118 15.42 -24.45 12.27
N GLY A 119 14.80 -24.23 13.43
CA GLY A 119 14.94 -22.99 14.19
C GLY A 119 14.53 -21.72 13.43
N GLN A 120 13.62 -21.82 12.46
CA GLN A 120 13.26 -20.72 11.53
C GLN A 120 14.41 -20.22 10.63
N GLN A 121 15.48 -20.99 10.46
CA GLN A 121 16.55 -20.65 9.52
C GLN A 121 16.15 -21.08 8.10
N PHE A 122 15.58 -20.15 7.34
CA PHE A 122 15.12 -20.41 5.96
C PHE A 122 16.21 -20.22 4.89
N THR A 123 17.38 -19.72 5.26
CA THR A 123 18.53 -19.61 4.35
C THR A 123 19.27 -20.94 4.29
N VAL A 124 19.10 -21.66 3.18
CA VAL A 124 19.72 -22.97 2.91
C VAL A 124 20.79 -22.82 1.82
N THR A 125 21.89 -23.57 1.93
CA THR A 125 23.07 -23.42 1.04
C THR A 125 23.10 -24.36 -0.15
N ALA A 126 22.24 -25.38 -0.19
CA ALA A 126 22.19 -26.37 -1.27
C ALA A 126 20.78 -26.95 -1.42
N PRO A 127 20.40 -27.42 -2.63
CA PRO A 127 19.12 -28.08 -2.86
C PRO A 127 19.00 -29.39 -2.07
N ASN A 128 17.77 -29.82 -1.82
CA ASN A 128 17.43 -31.06 -1.12
C ASN A 128 18.01 -31.21 0.30
N LYS A 129 18.29 -30.09 0.97
CA LYS A 129 18.75 -30.09 2.37
C LYS A 129 17.62 -29.90 3.37
N VAL A 130 16.67 -29.03 3.03
CA VAL A 130 15.49 -28.77 3.87
C VAL A 130 14.28 -28.64 2.98
N TRP A 131 13.28 -29.47 3.26
CA TRP A 131 11.97 -29.36 2.65
C TRP A 131 10.97 -28.86 3.68
N THR A 132 10.09 -27.97 3.25
CA THR A 132 8.90 -27.58 4.01
C THR A 132 7.68 -28.22 3.37
N SER A 133 6.67 -28.51 4.17
CA SER A 133 5.39 -29.01 3.68
C SER A 133 4.25 -28.19 4.22
N ASP A 134 3.20 -28.09 3.43
CA ASP A 134 1.95 -27.45 3.83
C ASP A 134 0.78 -28.20 3.20
N ILE A 135 -0.37 -28.16 3.88
CA ILE A 135 -1.63 -28.70 3.36
C ILE A 135 -2.56 -27.53 3.12
N THR A 136 -3.05 -27.43 1.88
CA THR A 136 -4.00 -26.41 1.48
C THR A 136 -5.25 -27.05 0.87
N TYR A 137 -6.33 -26.27 0.80
CA TYR A 137 -7.60 -26.69 0.23
C TYR A 137 -7.95 -25.76 -0.93
N VAL A 138 -8.21 -26.37 -2.09
CA VAL A 138 -8.57 -25.65 -3.32
C VAL A 138 -10.07 -25.83 -3.56
N PRO A 139 -10.86 -24.76 -3.66
CA PRO A 139 -12.26 -24.87 -4.01
C PRO A 139 -12.41 -25.22 -5.49
N THR A 140 -13.18 -26.26 -5.80
CA THR A 140 -13.55 -26.71 -7.15
C THR A 140 -15.07 -26.76 -7.28
N ASP A 141 -15.58 -26.95 -8.50
CA ASP A 141 -17.02 -27.10 -8.74
C ASP A 141 -17.59 -28.42 -8.16
N GLU A 142 -16.71 -29.40 -7.90
CA GLU A 142 -17.06 -30.71 -7.32
C GLU A 142 -16.89 -30.75 -5.79
N GLY A 143 -16.29 -29.72 -5.18
CA GLY A 143 -16.08 -29.66 -3.74
C GLY A 143 -14.71 -29.10 -3.36
N TRP A 144 -14.17 -29.53 -2.23
CA TRP A 144 -12.84 -29.13 -1.77
C TRP A 144 -11.82 -30.19 -2.16
N LEU A 145 -10.77 -29.80 -2.88
CA LEU A 145 -9.61 -30.65 -3.14
C LEU A 145 -8.53 -30.38 -2.10
N TYR A 146 -8.09 -31.42 -1.40
CA TYR A 146 -7.01 -31.32 -0.41
C TYR A 146 -5.68 -31.56 -1.10
N VAL A 147 -4.76 -30.60 -0.98
CA VAL A 147 -3.44 -30.66 -1.61
C VAL A 147 -2.36 -30.60 -0.54
N ALA A 148 -1.53 -31.64 -0.48
CA ALA A 148 -0.32 -31.65 0.33
C ALA A 148 0.87 -31.40 -0.60
N GLY A 149 1.67 -30.37 -0.32
CA GLY A 149 2.82 -30.01 -1.13
C GLY A 149 4.13 -30.02 -0.34
N HIS A 150 5.22 -30.43 -0.98
CA HIS A 150 6.58 -30.33 -0.48
C HIS A 150 7.38 -29.33 -1.29
N LYS A 151 8.01 -28.38 -0.61
CA LYS A 151 8.79 -27.29 -1.19
C LYS A 151 10.24 -27.33 -0.72
N ASP A 152 11.18 -27.29 -1.65
CA ASP A 152 12.59 -27.09 -1.33
C ASP A 152 12.86 -25.62 -0.98
N LEU A 153 13.50 -25.39 0.16
CA LEU A 153 13.82 -24.03 0.63
C LEU A 153 14.96 -23.36 -0.13
N PHE A 154 15.82 -24.11 -0.83
CA PHE A 154 16.96 -23.54 -1.54
C PHE A 154 16.54 -22.74 -2.78
N ASN A 155 15.82 -23.39 -3.70
CA ASN A 155 15.36 -22.81 -4.97
C ASN A 155 13.89 -22.36 -4.91
N GLY A 156 13.12 -22.85 -3.94
CA GLY A 156 11.69 -22.59 -3.85
C GLY A 156 10.83 -23.48 -4.72
N ASP A 157 11.39 -24.55 -5.30
CA ASP A 157 10.68 -25.46 -6.20
C ASP A 157 9.78 -26.43 -5.41
N ILE A 158 8.67 -26.83 -6.03
CA ILE A 158 7.82 -27.91 -5.51
C ILE A 158 8.42 -29.24 -5.93
N VAL A 159 8.92 -30.00 -4.96
CA VAL A 159 9.58 -31.29 -5.20
C VAL A 159 8.61 -32.45 -5.25
N GLY A 160 7.40 -32.26 -4.75
CA GLY A 160 6.33 -33.24 -4.81
C GLY A 160 5.02 -32.69 -4.27
N TYR A 161 3.92 -33.28 -4.70
CA TYR A 161 2.60 -33.01 -4.17
C TYR A 161 1.71 -34.25 -4.26
N ALA A 162 0.71 -34.32 -3.39
CA ALA A 162 -0.36 -35.30 -3.43
C ALA A 162 -1.70 -34.59 -3.29
N MET A 163 -2.72 -35.13 -3.93
CA MET A 163 -4.09 -34.60 -3.88
C MET A 163 -5.04 -35.71 -3.48
N GLY A 164 -6.11 -35.36 -2.77
CA GLY A 164 -7.13 -36.31 -2.37
C GLY A 164 -8.44 -35.63 -2.00
N ASP A 165 -9.49 -36.44 -2.03
CA ASP A 165 -10.86 -35.98 -1.79
C ASP A 165 -11.16 -35.95 -0.28
N ARG A 166 -10.39 -36.72 0.52
CA ARG A 166 -10.23 -36.65 1.98
C ARG A 166 -9.19 -37.65 2.48
#